data_AF-A0A0H1BJ79-F1
#
_entry.id   AF-A0A0H1BJ79-F1
#
_cell.length_a   1.000
_cell.length_b   1.000
_cell.length_c   1.000
_cell.angle_alpha   90.00
_cell.angle_beta   90.00
_cell.angle_gamma   90.00
#
_symmetry.space_group_name_H-M   'P 1'
#
loop_
_entity.id
_entity.type
_entity.pdbx_description
1 polymer ?
#
loop_
_entity_poly.entity_id
_entity_poly.type
_entity_poly.pdbx_seq_one_letter_code
_entity_poly.pdbx_strand_id
1 'polypeptide(L)'
;MDNTPRELSRDELLSPDDFEVEELALRNELDDGLRAAVAAYSDAPYGSIDCVIFRLRELHLKITLSQLDWRVCTNKYSDMDKDDPTWLNLENHYTAEQNLFIAERMRLGRELWHLFQKSGEHETTSKTARRTKTQKNKAKDLFVVLMREITLEEKMMFLEAMENVYRLEDTSGEIWSPATGRTRHADSSAAHIFPPQVGQENLGMVFGDGFDVSIHGAENGLFLPPAVKHAFQDYQVTIIPDPVAARPHNYKFVVLDPKLLRLRVNAEMTFNDLNGRTLIFKPGCSLRPNPQFIRFHCAVAVRMAMRKCGLSNEMPNGVPSELGGAWKDLTTFIEEDLLVGFIEAFKTYREVREKNLAARQLAANNTVVPKKRSFGE
;
A
#
# COMPACT_ATOMS: atom_id res chain seq x y z
N MET A 1 -15.48 28.24 4.25
CA MET A 1 -16.44 27.37 4.98
C MET A 1 -15.65 26.73 6.10
N ASP A 2 -16.24 26.68 7.29
CA ASP A 2 -15.59 26.14 8.48
C ASP A 2 -15.54 24.61 8.35
N ASN A 3 -14.34 24.04 8.20
CA ASN A 3 -14.13 22.61 7.94
C ASN A 3 -14.03 21.78 9.23
N THR A 4 -14.46 22.36 10.35
CA THR A 4 -14.45 21.69 11.65
C THR A 4 -15.65 20.75 11.74
N PRO A 5 -15.49 19.46 12.11
CA PRO A 5 -16.61 18.55 12.30
C PRO A 5 -17.59 19.18 13.30
N ARG A 6 -18.85 19.36 12.89
CA ARG A 6 -19.90 19.84 13.79
C ARG A 6 -20.27 18.71 14.74
N GLU A 7 -20.45 19.02 16.02
CA GLU A 7 -20.96 18.06 16.99
C GLU A 7 -22.35 17.60 16.57
N LEU A 8 -22.53 16.28 16.49
CA LEU A 8 -23.84 15.67 16.25
C LEU A 8 -24.74 15.91 17.47
N SER A 9 -26.02 16.17 17.20
CA SER A 9 -27.02 16.24 18.26
C SER A 9 -27.25 14.87 18.90
N ARG A 10 -27.82 14.87 20.11
CA ARG A 10 -27.97 13.64 20.90
C ARG A 10 -28.80 12.54 20.21
N ASP A 11 -29.72 12.95 19.33
CA ASP A 11 -30.60 12.05 18.57
C ASP A 11 -29.93 11.56 17.26
N GLU A 12 -28.83 12.20 16.85
CA GLU A 12 -27.99 11.83 15.70
C GLU A 12 -26.83 10.90 16.09
N LEU A 13 -26.61 10.66 17.39
CA LEU A 13 -25.60 9.72 17.90
C LEU A 13 -26.08 8.26 17.77
N LEU A 14 -25.16 7.38 17.41
CA LEU A 14 -25.41 5.94 17.37
C LEU A 14 -25.44 5.34 18.78
N SER A 15 -26.50 4.58 19.05
CA SER A 15 -26.68 3.72 20.21
C SER A 15 -26.03 2.36 19.97
N PRO A 16 -25.57 1.63 21.00
CA PRO A 16 -25.19 0.22 20.86
C PRO A 16 -26.27 -0.65 20.19
N ASP A 17 -27.55 -0.30 20.36
CA ASP A 17 -28.69 -1.00 19.75
C ASP A 17 -28.83 -0.77 18.24
N ASP A 18 -28.14 0.23 17.68
CA ASP A 18 -28.13 0.49 16.24
C ASP A 18 -27.20 -0.46 15.47
N PHE A 19 -26.33 -1.21 16.17
CA PHE A 19 -25.33 -2.10 15.57
C PHE A 19 -25.82 -3.54 15.54
N GLU A 20 -25.58 -4.24 14.43
CA GLU A 20 -25.67 -5.70 14.42
C GLU A 20 -24.62 -6.33 15.35
N VAL A 21 -24.84 -7.56 15.80
CA VAL A 21 -23.98 -8.24 16.79
C VAL A 21 -22.51 -8.28 16.35
N GLU A 22 -22.26 -8.61 15.09
CA GLU A 22 -20.91 -8.67 14.50
C GLU A 22 -20.30 -7.26 14.34
N GLU A 23 -21.12 -6.25 14.06
CA GLU A 23 -20.67 -4.86 13.92
C GLU A 23 -20.29 -4.27 15.27
N LEU A 24 -21.07 -4.54 16.31
CA LEU A 24 -20.79 -4.11 17.67
C LEU A 24 -19.53 -4.80 18.21
N ALA A 25 -19.35 -6.09 17.92
CA ALA A 25 -18.13 -6.82 18.27
C ALA A 25 -16.89 -6.20 17.59
N LEU A 26 -16.98 -5.91 16.28
CA LEU A 26 -15.91 -5.25 15.54
C LEU A 26 -15.62 -3.85 16.07
N ARG A 27 -16.65 -3.06 16.41
CA ARG A 27 -16.50 -1.73 17.00
C ARG A 27 -15.74 -1.78 18.32
N ASN A 28 -16.10 -2.71 19.20
CA ASN A 28 -15.42 -2.90 20.48
C ASN A 28 -13.95 -3.30 20.29
N GLU A 29 -13.65 -4.20 19.35
CA GLU A 29 -12.28 -4.59 19.00
C GLU A 29 -11.46 -3.38 18.53
N LEU A 30 -12.04 -2.55 17.66
CA LEU A 30 -11.40 -1.34 17.15
C LEU A 30 -11.16 -0.30 18.26
N ASP A 31 -12.13 -0.11 19.17
CA ASP A 31 -12.00 0.77 20.33
C ASP A 31 -10.91 0.29 21.31
N ASP A 32 -10.83 -1.00 21.57
CA ASP A 32 -9.76 -1.60 22.37
C ASP A 32 -8.39 -1.39 21.71
N GLY A 33 -8.31 -1.64 20.40
CA GLY A 33 -7.13 -1.34 19.60
C GLY A 33 -6.75 0.13 19.68
N LEU A 34 -7.72 1.05 19.64
CA LEU A 34 -7.50 2.49 19.68
C LEU A 34 -6.94 2.90 21.04
N ARG A 35 -7.55 2.43 22.14
CA ARG A 35 -7.04 2.63 23.49
C ARG A 35 -5.60 2.14 23.64
N ALA A 36 -5.29 0.96 23.11
CA ALA A 36 -3.95 0.40 23.13
C ALA A 36 -2.95 1.24 22.32
N ALA A 37 -3.34 1.72 21.14
CA ALA A 37 -2.50 2.57 20.30
C ALA A 37 -2.21 3.94 20.96
N VAL A 38 -3.22 4.56 21.57
CA VAL A 38 -3.08 5.83 22.31
C VAL A 38 -2.19 5.66 23.55
N ALA A 39 -2.32 4.55 24.27
CA ALA A 39 -1.46 4.24 25.41
C ALA A 39 0.00 4.08 24.96
N ALA A 40 0.25 3.27 23.93
CA ALA A 40 1.58 3.06 23.38
C ALA A 40 2.21 4.35 22.81
N TYR A 41 1.40 5.21 22.18
CA TYR A 41 1.83 6.52 21.72
C TYR A 41 2.25 7.42 22.91
N SER A 42 1.50 7.37 24.01
CA SER A 42 1.75 8.20 25.20
C SER A 42 3.04 7.80 25.94
N ASP A 43 3.41 6.52 25.86
CA ASP A 43 4.65 5.98 26.44
C ASP A 43 5.88 6.14 25.52
N ALA A 44 5.67 6.40 24.23
CA ALA A 44 6.74 6.57 23.26
C ALA A 44 7.40 7.97 23.39
N PRO A 45 8.74 8.07 23.26
CA PRO A 45 9.41 9.36 23.26
C PRO A 45 8.88 10.26 22.14
N TYR A 46 8.45 11.47 22.48
CA TYR A 46 7.89 12.41 21.51
C TYR A 46 8.88 12.68 20.35
N GLY A 47 8.40 12.55 19.11
CA GLY A 47 9.21 12.72 17.91
C GLY A 47 10.12 11.53 17.58
N SER A 48 9.99 10.40 18.28
CA SER A 48 10.61 9.13 17.87
C SER A 48 9.83 8.46 16.73
N ILE A 49 10.49 7.55 16.02
CA ILE A 49 9.84 6.75 14.97
C ILE A 49 8.67 5.94 15.55
N ASP A 50 8.87 5.30 16.71
CA ASP A 50 7.83 4.55 17.42
C ASP A 50 6.61 5.42 17.75
N CYS A 51 6.83 6.66 18.21
CA CYS A 51 5.77 7.63 18.48
C CYS A 51 4.93 7.93 17.22
N VAL A 52 5.60 8.13 16.07
CA VAL A 52 4.90 8.38 14.80
C VAL A 52 4.16 7.14 14.31
N ILE A 53 4.72 5.94 14.48
CA ILE A 53 4.07 4.67 14.13
C ILE A 53 2.80 4.45 14.96
N PHE A 54 2.85 4.65 16.28
CA PHE A 54 1.68 4.49 17.13
C PHE A 54 0.58 5.51 16.80
N ARG A 55 0.95 6.76 16.46
CA ARG A 55 -0.02 7.74 15.96
C ARG A 55 -0.62 7.37 14.59
N LEU A 56 0.17 6.81 13.67
CA LEU A 56 -0.37 6.30 12.40
C LEU A 56 -1.38 5.18 12.64
N ARG A 57 -1.10 4.29 13.59
CA ARG A 57 -2.03 3.23 14.03
C ARG A 57 -3.29 3.79 14.66
N GLU A 58 -3.17 4.79 15.54
CA GLU A 58 -4.30 5.50 16.13
C GLU A 58 -5.22 6.07 15.05
N LEU A 59 -4.67 6.74 14.04
CA LEU A 59 -5.44 7.32 12.94
C LEU A 59 -6.14 6.28 12.08
N HIS A 60 -5.49 5.13 11.81
CA HIS A 60 -6.15 4.02 11.12
C HIS A 60 -7.41 3.57 11.86
N LEU A 61 -7.26 3.31 13.16
CA LEU A 61 -8.36 2.83 13.99
C LEU A 61 -9.50 3.85 14.03
N LYS A 62 -9.18 5.15 14.13
CA LYS A 62 -10.16 6.24 14.03
C LYS A 62 -10.87 6.30 12.67
N ILE A 63 -10.15 6.13 11.56
CA ILE A 63 -10.76 6.06 10.22
C ILE A 63 -11.69 4.85 10.11
N THR A 64 -11.23 3.68 10.55
CA THR A 64 -12.01 2.44 10.48
C THR A 64 -13.25 2.50 11.37
N LEU A 65 -13.17 3.10 12.56
CA LEU A 65 -14.31 3.37 13.44
C LEU A 65 -15.30 4.33 12.77
N SER A 66 -14.81 5.47 12.25
CA SER A 66 -15.65 6.45 11.55
C SER A 66 -16.38 5.84 10.33
N GLN A 67 -15.72 4.94 9.61
CA GLN A 67 -16.32 4.23 8.47
C GLN A 67 -17.37 3.21 8.90
N LEU A 68 -17.12 2.47 10.00
CA LEU A 68 -18.09 1.54 10.57
C LEU A 68 -19.33 2.31 11.06
N ASP A 69 -19.12 3.37 11.82
CA ASP A 69 -20.19 4.23 12.33
C ASP A 69 -20.97 4.87 11.18
N TRP A 70 -20.31 5.36 10.12
CA TRP A 70 -20.99 5.86 8.93
C TRP A 70 -21.87 4.80 8.27
N ARG A 71 -21.37 3.56 8.11
CA ARG A 71 -22.17 2.47 7.54
C ARG A 71 -23.43 2.20 8.35
N VAL A 72 -23.29 2.08 9.67
CA VAL A 72 -24.42 1.84 10.57
C VAL A 72 -25.40 3.01 10.53
N CYS A 73 -24.90 4.24 10.52
CA CYS A 73 -25.69 5.45 10.35
C CYS A 73 -26.51 5.42 9.04
N THR A 74 -25.88 5.09 7.91
CA THR A 74 -26.59 5.00 6.63
C THR A 74 -27.67 3.92 6.60
N ASN A 75 -27.49 2.82 7.34
CA ASN A 75 -28.51 1.78 7.46
C ASN A 75 -29.68 2.26 8.33
N LYS A 76 -29.39 2.88 9.48
CA LYS A 76 -30.38 3.45 10.41
C LYS A 76 -31.28 4.48 9.73
N TYR A 77 -30.72 5.30 8.85
CA TYR A 77 -31.43 6.36 8.12
C TYR A 77 -31.70 5.98 6.65
N SER A 78 -31.77 4.70 6.32
CA SER A 78 -31.93 4.23 4.92
C SER A 78 -33.22 4.70 4.23
N ASP A 79 -34.28 4.93 5.01
CA ASP A 79 -35.57 5.43 4.52
C ASP A 79 -35.64 6.98 4.46
N MET A 80 -34.60 7.69 4.90
CA MET A 80 -34.56 9.15 4.94
C MET A 80 -34.25 9.73 3.54
N ASP A 81 -34.86 10.87 3.23
CA ASP A 81 -34.53 11.60 2.01
C ASP A 81 -33.08 12.12 2.07
N LYS A 82 -32.33 11.97 0.98
CA LYS A 82 -30.93 12.42 0.91
C LYS A 82 -30.80 13.93 0.85
N ASP A 83 -31.86 14.62 0.44
CA ASP A 83 -31.93 16.07 0.48
C ASP A 83 -32.39 16.60 1.85
N ASP A 84 -32.65 15.71 2.82
CA ASP A 84 -33.00 16.09 4.19
C ASP A 84 -31.81 16.79 4.88
N PRO A 85 -32.04 17.92 5.58
CA PRO A 85 -30.99 18.64 6.29
C PRO A 85 -30.22 17.79 7.33
N THR A 86 -30.88 16.83 7.97
CA THR A 86 -30.27 15.90 8.93
C THR A 86 -29.36 14.90 8.22
N TRP A 87 -29.80 14.33 7.08
CA TRP A 87 -28.96 13.46 6.27
C TRP A 87 -27.70 14.20 5.79
N LEU A 88 -27.87 15.42 5.25
CA LEU A 88 -26.76 16.24 4.79
C LEU A 88 -25.80 16.63 5.92
N ASN A 89 -26.31 16.85 7.13
CA ASN A 89 -25.48 17.13 8.31
C ASN A 89 -24.62 15.91 8.69
N LEU A 90 -25.22 14.71 8.72
CA LEU A 90 -24.52 13.45 9.00
C LEU A 90 -23.44 13.15 7.95
N GLU A 91 -23.78 13.25 6.66
CA GLU A 91 -22.82 13.03 5.56
C GLU A 91 -21.63 14.00 5.66
N ASN A 92 -21.90 15.28 5.91
CA ASN A 92 -20.84 16.29 6.08
C ASN A 92 -19.99 16.02 7.32
N HIS A 93 -20.58 15.58 8.44
CA HIS A 93 -19.87 15.25 9.67
C HIS A 93 -18.84 14.13 9.43
N TYR A 94 -19.28 12.96 8.96
CA TYR A 94 -18.40 11.81 8.74
C TYR A 94 -17.37 12.09 7.63
N THR A 95 -17.76 12.81 6.58
CA THR A 95 -16.82 13.22 5.53
C THR A 95 -15.74 14.16 6.07
N ALA A 96 -16.11 15.16 6.87
CA ALA A 96 -15.14 16.09 7.46
C ALA A 96 -14.20 15.39 8.45
N GLU A 97 -14.73 14.51 9.29
CA GLU A 97 -13.96 13.72 10.25
C GLU A 97 -12.93 12.82 9.56
N GLN A 98 -13.37 12.03 8.57
CA GLN A 98 -12.47 11.13 7.82
C GLN A 98 -11.39 11.92 7.08
N ASN A 99 -11.74 13.05 6.46
CA ASN A 99 -10.76 13.91 5.79
C ASN A 99 -9.72 14.47 6.77
N LEU A 100 -10.11 14.80 8.01
CA LEU A 100 -9.19 15.26 9.04
C LEU A 100 -8.19 14.17 9.42
N PHE A 101 -8.65 12.94 9.64
CA PHE A 101 -7.76 11.82 9.96
C PHE A 101 -6.82 11.47 8.80
N ILE A 102 -7.33 11.48 7.56
CA ILE A 102 -6.51 11.24 6.36
C ILE A 102 -5.44 12.34 6.21
N ALA A 103 -5.79 13.61 6.43
CA ALA A 103 -4.84 14.71 6.36
C ALA A 103 -3.72 14.59 7.40
N GLU A 104 -4.06 14.19 8.63
CA GLU A 104 -3.06 13.96 9.68
C GLU A 104 -2.19 12.73 9.39
N ARG A 105 -2.78 11.66 8.81
CA ARG A 105 -2.04 10.46 8.37
C ARG A 105 -0.99 10.85 7.33
N MET A 106 -1.37 11.69 6.37
CA MET A 106 -0.46 12.25 5.36
C MET A 106 0.67 13.08 5.99
N ARG A 107 0.36 13.87 7.02
CA ARG A 107 1.36 14.68 7.75
C ARG A 107 2.37 13.78 8.48
N LEU A 108 1.88 12.78 9.22
CA LEU A 108 2.72 11.84 9.96
C LEU A 108 3.55 10.96 9.02
N GLY A 109 3.02 10.56 7.87
CA GLY A 109 3.81 9.85 6.85
C GLY A 109 5.02 10.66 6.37
N ARG A 110 4.88 11.98 6.22
CA ARG A 110 6.02 12.89 5.92
C ARG A 110 6.99 13.02 7.09
N GLU A 111 6.48 13.14 8.31
CA GLU A 111 7.31 13.24 9.52
C GLU A 111 8.15 11.97 9.72
N LEU A 112 7.50 10.81 9.61
CA LEU A 112 8.13 9.51 9.65
C LEU A 112 9.27 9.43 8.63
N TRP A 113 9.01 9.83 7.40
CA TRP A 113 10.01 9.91 6.33
C TRP A 113 11.22 10.80 6.69
N HIS A 114 11.00 11.95 7.33
CA HIS A 114 12.09 12.82 7.78
C HIS A 114 12.90 12.22 8.93
N LEU A 115 12.24 11.60 9.91
CA LEU A 115 12.90 10.90 11.02
C LEU A 115 13.77 9.75 10.51
N PHE A 116 13.26 9.04 9.50
CA PHE A 116 14.06 8.07 8.78
C PHE A 116 15.32 8.73 8.24
N GLN A 117 15.22 9.73 7.37
CA GLN A 117 16.40 10.39 6.78
C GLN A 117 17.43 10.83 7.83
N LYS A 118 16.98 11.40 8.95
CA LYS A 118 17.85 11.87 10.04
C LYS A 118 18.54 10.74 10.82
N SER A 119 17.87 9.60 11.00
CA SER A 119 18.46 8.42 11.66
C SER A 119 19.69 7.88 10.91
N GLY A 120 19.79 8.14 9.61
CA GLY A 120 20.92 7.71 8.76
C GLY A 120 22.18 8.54 8.92
N GLU A 121 22.05 9.78 9.35
CA GLU A 121 23.17 10.69 9.62
C GLU A 121 23.88 10.35 10.93
N HIS A 122 23.19 9.69 11.87
CA HIS A 122 23.72 9.34 13.20
C HIS A 122 24.20 7.88 13.33
N GLU A 123 23.84 6.98 12.41
CA GLU A 123 24.19 5.54 12.48
C GLU A 123 25.61 5.19 11.97
N THR A 124 26.43 6.16 11.56
CA THR A 124 27.83 5.93 11.15
C THR A 124 28.76 5.53 12.30
N THR A 125 28.29 5.52 13.54
CA THR A 125 29.11 5.14 14.71
C THR A 125 28.29 4.36 15.75
N SER A 126 28.42 3.03 15.77
CA SER A 126 28.66 2.23 17.01
C SER A 126 28.04 0.82 17.12
N LYS A 127 27.22 0.29 16.19
CA LYS A 127 26.56 -1.02 16.40
C LYS A 127 26.73 -2.08 15.30
N THR A 128 27.78 -1.98 14.47
CA THR A 128 27.93 -2.80 13.25
C THR A 128 28.62 -4.16 13.45
N ALA A 129 29.23 -4.46 14.61
CA ALA A 129 30.23 -5.54 14.70
C ALA A 129 29.72 -6.94 15.11
N ARG A 130 28.62 -7.08 15.88
CA ARG A 130 28.17 -8.40 16.39
C ARG A 130 26.92 -8.99 15.74
N ARG A 131 26.09 -8.17 15.07
CA ARG A 131 24.79 -8.58 14.47
C ARG A 131 24.88 -9.08 13.03
N THR A 132 26.00 -8.87 12.35
CA THR A 132 26.15 -9.09 10.89
C THR A 132 26.40 -10.53 10.47
N LYS A 133 26.74 -11.46 11.37
CA LYS A 133 27.15 -12.82 11.00
C LYS A 133 25.98 -13.80 10.83
N THR A 134 24.98 -13.76 11.71
CA THR A 134 23.79 -14.64 11.64
C THR A 134 22.77 -14.16 10.59
N GLN A 135 22.64 -12.84 10.42
CA GLN A 135 21.70 -12.21 9.47
C GLN A 135 22.18 -12.30 8.01
N LYS A 136 23.51 -12.27 7.78
CA LYS A 136 24.08 -12.54 6.45
C LYS A 136 23.81 -13.96 5.98
N ASN A 137 23.64 -14.92 6.89
CA ASN A 137 23.37 -16.31 6.52
C ASN A 137 21.90 -16.47 6.08
N LYS A 138 20.92 -16.02 6.88
CA LYS A 138 19.49 -16.08 6.51
C LYS A 138 19.16 -15.32 5.21
N ALA A 139 19.78 -14.16 4.99
CA ALA A 139 19.59 -13.41 3.75
C ALA A 139 20.23 -14.13 2.55
N LYS A 140 21.39 -14.78 2.73
CA LYS A 140 21.99 -15.63 1.68
C LYS A 140 21.11 -16.83 1.36
N ASP A 141 20.51 -17.46 2.38
CA ASP A 141 19.62 -18.60 2.20
C ASP A 141 18.36 -18.20 1.41
N LEU A 142 17.74 -17.06 1.75
CA LEU A 142 16.63 -16.50 0.96
C LEU A 142 17.02 -16.16 -0.49
N PHE A 143 18.23 -15.63 -0.71
CA PHE A 143 18.73 -15.37 -2.06
C PHE A 143 18.95 -16.65 -2.88
N VAL A 144 19.47 -17.71 -2.26
CA VAL A 144 19.61 -19.03 -2.92
C VAL A 144 18.24 -19.60 -3.27
N VAL A 145 17.28 -19.46 -2.36
CA VAL A 145 15.89 -19.88 -2.58
C VAL A 145 15.23 -19.08 -3.71
N LEU A 146 15.40 -17.75 -3.76
CA LEU A 146 14.84 -16.91 -4.85
C LEU A 146 15.43 -17.23 -6.24
N MET A 147 16.56 -17.94 -6.30
CA MET A 147 17.17 -18.43 -7.54
C MET A 147 16.66 -19.82 -7.94
N ARG A 148 15.78 -20.44 -7.15
CA ARG A 148 15.15 -21.72 -7.47
C ARG A 148 14.30 -21.61 -8.74
N GLU A 149 14.41 -22.61 -9.60
CA GLU A 149 13.51 -22.76 -10.74
C GLU A 149 12.13 -23.27 -10.29
N ILE A 150 11.07 -22.61 -10.77
CA ILE A 150 9.70 -23.07 -10.58
C ILE A 150 9.46 -24.26 -11.51
N THR A 151 9.02 -25.38 -10.95
CA THR A 151 8.72 -26.60 -11.72
C THR A 151 7.52 -26.39 -12.64
N LEU A 152 7.38 -27.25 -13.67
CA LEU A 152 6.22 -27.19 -14.56
C LEU A 152 4.92 -27.46 -13.80
N GLU A 153 4.94 -28.40 -12.85
CA GLU A 153 3.80 -28.80 -12.05
C GLU A 153 3.31 -27.66 -11.15
N GLU A 154 4.21 -26.94 -10.49
CA GLU A 154 3.87 -25.73 -9.70
C GLU A 154 3.26 -24.62 -10.55
N LYS A 155 3.74 -24.43 -11.79
CA LYS A 155 3.15 -23.49 -12.73
C LYS A 155 1.74 -23.91 -13.13
N MET A 156 1.53 -25.20 -13.38
CA MET A 156 0.22 -25.74 -13.75
C MET A 156 -0.79 -25.64 -12.60
N MET A 157 -0.39 -26.01 -11.38
CA MET A 157 -1.23 -25.87 -10.17
C MET A 157 -1.67 -24.42 -9.96
N PHE A 158 -0.74 -23.47 -10.08
CA PHE A 158 -1.07 -22.06 -9.96
C PHE A 158 -2.02 -21.58 -11.06
N LEU A 159 -1.78 -21.97 -12.31
CA LEU A 159 -2.66 -21.60 -13.42
C LEU A 159 -4.06 -22.18 -13.27
N GLU A 160 -4.18 -23.44 -12.85
CA GLU A 160 -5.46 -24.10 -12.59
C GLU A 160 -6.23 -23.40 -11.47
N ALA A 161 -5.57 -23.13 -10.33
CA ALA A 161 -6.17 -22.39 -9.22
C ALA A 161 -6.66 -21.00 -9.66
N MET A 162 -5.86 -20.30 -10.45
CA MET A 162 -6.21 -18.99 -11.01
C MET A 162 -7.40 -19.09 -11.99
N GLU A 163 -7.39 -20.03 -12.92
CA GLU A 163 -8.49 -20.20 -13.88
C GLU A 163 -9.81 -20.58 -13.20
N ASN A 164 -9.77 -21.42 -12.17
CA ASN A 164 -10.98 -21.80 -11.41
C ASN A 164 -11.69 -20.58 -10.79
N VAL A 165 -10.95 -19.53 -10.44
CA VAL A 165 -11.51 -18.32 -9.83
C VAL A 165 -11.92 -17.28 -10.88
N TYR A 166 -11.04 -17.03 -11.85
CA TYR A 166 -11.14 -15.89 -12.76
C TYR A 166 -11.85 -16.22 -14.08
N ARG A 167 -12.03 -17.49 -14.44
CA ARG A 167 -12.77 -17.89 -15.65
C ARG A 167 -14.25 -17.50 -15.53
N LEU A 168 -14.86 -17.15 -16.65
CA LEU A 168 -16.28 -16.83 -16.75
C LEU A 168 -17.03 -18.07 -17.26
N GLU A 169 -18.03 -18.54 -16.52
CA GLU A 169 -18.73 -19.80 -16.79
C GLU A 169 -19.44 -19.79 -18.16
N ASP A 170 -20.00 -18.64 -18.55
CA ASP A 170 -20.83 -18.52 -19.76
C ASP A 170 -20.06 -18.07 -21.01
N THR A 171 -18.74 -17.94 -20.96
CA THR A 171 -17.96 -17.49 -22.12
C THR A 171 -16.64 -18.20 -22.30
N SER A 172 -16.63 -19.10 -23.28
CA SER A 172 -15.43 -19.80 -23.71
C SER A 172 -14.37 -18.81 -24.21
N GLY A 173 -13.18 -18.83 -23.63
CA GLY A 173 -12.03 -18.05 -24.09
C GLY A 173 -11.90 -16.66 -23.47
N GLU A 174 -12.74 -16.32 -22.48
CA GLU A 174 -12.63 -15.08 -21.73
C GLU A 174 -12.23 -15.32 -20.28
N ILE A 175 -11.56 -14.32 -19.72
CA ILE A 175 -11.08 -14.33 -18.35
C ILE A 175 -11.27 -12.95 -17.71
N TRP A 176 -11.42 -12.94 -16.40
CA TRP A 176 -11.50 -11.69 -15.65
C TRP A 176 -10.12 -11.19 -15.24
N SER A 177 -9.79 -9.95 -15.59
CA SER A 177 -8.58 -9.26 -15.13
C SER A 177 -8.97 -8.13 -14.17
N PRO A 178 -8.44 -8.08 -12.94
CA PRO A 178 -8.73 -6.97 -12.03
C PRO A 178 -8.32 -5.58 -12.54
N ALA A 179 -7.42 -5.49 -13.51
CA ALA A 179 -6.98 -4.22 -14.09
C ALA A 179 -7.88 -3.73 -15.23
N THR A 180 -8.51 -4.64 -15.98
CA THR A 180 -9.20 -4.31 -17.25
C THR A 180 -10.64 -4.83 -17.34
N GLY A 181 -11.08 -5.62 -16.35
CA GLY A 181 -12.37 -6.29 -16.35
C GLY A 181 -12.35 -7.55 -17.23
N ARG A 182 -13.44 -7.76 -17.96
CA ARG A 182 -13.60 -8.87 -18.90
C ARG A 182 -12.65 -8.71 -20.09
N THR A 183 -11.84 -9.73 -20.36
CA THR A 183 -10.86 -9.72 -21.45
C THR A 183 -10.69 -11.11 -22.06
N ARG A 184 -10.09 -11.19 -23.25
CA ARG A 184 -9.76 -12.48 -23.87
C ARG A 184 -8.64 -13.14 -23.08
N HIS A 185 -8.69 -14.46 -22.95
CA HIS A 185 -7.66 -15.23 -22.24
C HIS A 185 -6.25 -14.95 -22.78
N ALA A 186 -6.11 -14.84 -24.10
CA ALA A 186 -4.84 -14.51 -24.76
C ALA A 186 -4.29 -13.10 -24.45
N ASP A 187 -5.15 -12.16 -24.03
CA ASP A 187 -4.78 -10.78 -23.70
C ASP A 187 -4.46 -10.61 -22.20
N SER A 188 -4.37 -11.71 -21.45
CA SER A 188 -4.05 -11.70 -20.03
C SER A 188 -3.15 -12.86 -19.64
N SER A 189 -2.48 -12.72 -18.51
CA SER A 189 -1.59 -13.74 -17.99
C SER A 189 -1.59 -13.70 -16.47
N ALA A 190 -1.53 -14.88 -15.86
CA ALA A 190 -1.42 -14.99 -14.42
C ALA A 190 -0.06 -14.42 -13.95
N ALA A 191 -0.13 -13.51 -12.99
CA ALA A 191 0.99 -12.88 -12.33
C ALA A 191 0.99 -13.29 -10.85
N HIS A 192 2.14 -13.73 -10.35
CA HIS A 192 2.32 -13.97 -8.93
C HIS A 192 2.53 -12.65 -8.19
N ILE A 193 2.00 -12.55 -6.98
CA ILE A 193 2.23 -11.42 -6.08
C ILE A 193 3.49 -11.70 -5.25
N PHE A 194 3.50 -12.80 -4.54
CA PHE A 194 4.63 -13.30 -3.80
C PHE A 194 5.45 -14.26 -4.68
N PRO A 195 6.79 -14.11 -4.74
CA PRO A 195 7.63 -14.91 -5.62
C PRO A 195 7.51 -16.41 -5.28
N PRO A 196 7.00 -17.25 -6.20
CA PRO A 196 6.84 -18.68 -5.96
C PRO A 196 8.18 -19.42 -5.78
N GLN A 197 9.29 -18.81 -6.21
CA GLN A 197 10.65 -19.32 -5.98
C GLN A 197 10.96 -19.48 -4.49
N VAL A 198 10.28 -18.72 -3.62
CA VAL A 198 10.42 -18.88 -2.17
C VAL A 198 10.03 -20.29 -1.72
N GLY A 199 9.06 -20.94 -2.35
CA GLY A 199 8.56 -22.26 -1.93
C GLY A 199 7.61 -22.19 -0.74
N GLN A 200 6.68 -23.13 -0.67
CA GLN A 200 5.63 -23.21 0.36
C GLN A 200 6.24 -23.40 1.75
N GLU A 201 7.23 -24.27 1.84
CA GLU A 201 7.93 -24.67 3.06
C GLU A 201 8.70 -23.52 3.73
N ASN A 202 8.99 -22.47 2.97
CA ASN A 202 9.78 -21.33 3.44
C ASN A 202 8.92 -20.10 3.78
N LEU A 203 7.59 -20.19 3.63
CA LEU A 203 6.69 -19.09 3.98
C LEU A 203 6.81 -18.70 5.46
N GLY A 204 6.99 -19.67 6.35
CA GLY A 204 7.15 -19.40 7.78
C GLY A 204 8.38 -18.53 8.12
N MET A 205 9.44 -18.59 7.29
CA MET A 205 10.60 -17.72 7.46
C MET A 205 10.30 -16.25 7.13
N VAL A 206 9.28 -16.00 6.30
CA VAL A 206 8.92 -14.68 5.81
C VAL A 206 7.75 -14.13 6.64
N PHE A 207 6.70 -14.92 6.84
CA PHE A 207 5.44 -14.48 7.43
C PHE A 207 5.18 -14.98 8.85
N GLY A 208 6.03 -15.86 9.39
CA GLY A 208 5.81 -16.46 10.71
C GLY A 208 5.35 -17.91 10.67
N ASP A 209 5.71 -18.66 11.73
CA ASP A 209 5.27 -20.03 11.92
C ASP A 209 3.72 -20.08 11.96
N GLY A 210 3.12 -21.04 11.25
CA GLY A 210 1.66 -21.19 11.18
C GLY A 210 0.97 -20.40 10.07
N PHE A 211 1.71 -19.74 9.18
CA PHE A 211 1.13 -19.12 7.99
C PHE A 211 0.67 -20.20 6.97
N ASP A 212 -0.63 -20.49 6.99
CA ASP A 212 -1.27 -21.58 6.23
C ASP A 212 -1.99 -21.06 4.98
N VAL A 213 -1.23 -20.47 4.05
CA VAL A 213 -1.75 -20.00 2.75
C VAL A 213 -0.91 -20.62 1.65
N SER A 214 -1.57 -21.14 0.61
CA SER A 214 -0.89 -21.76 -0.53
C SER A 214 -0.24 -20.72 -1.43
N ILE A 215 1.08 -20.82 -1.68
CA ILE A 215 1.79 -20.00 -2.66
C ILE A 215 1.33 -20.24 -4.10
N HIS A 216 0.74 -21.40 -4.37
CA HIS A 216 0.16 -21.78 -5.66
C HIS A 216 -1.34 -21.51 -5.72
N GLY A 217 -1.92 -20.98 -4.63
CA GLY A 217 -3.33 -20.60 -4.59
C GLY A 217 -3.61 -19.31 -5.34
N ALA A 218 -4.87 -19.12 -5.73
CA ALA A 218 -5.32 -17.91 -6.40
C ALA A 218 -5.18 -16.63 -5.53
N GLU A 219 -5.09 -16.77 -4.20
CA GLU A 219 -4.78 -15.67 -3.28
C GLU A 219 -3.39 -15.06 -3.52
N ASN A 220 -2.47 -15.81 -4.14
CA ASN A 220 -1.14 -15.32 -4.53
C ASN A 220 -1.10 -14.77 -5.97
N GLY A 221 -2.25 -14.58 -6.63
CA GLY A 221 -2.26 -14.28 -8.05
C GLY A 221 -3.29 -13.26 -8.52
N LEU A 222 -2.96 -12.64 -9.65
CA LEU A 222 -3.82 -11.76 -10.42
C LEU A 222 -3.69 -12.09 -11.92
N PHE A 223 -4.80 -12.09 -12.67
CA PHE A 223 -4.73 -12.02 -14.13
C PHE A 223 -4.53 -10.58 -14.57
N LEU A 224 -3.40 -10.31 -15.22
CA LEU A 224 -3.01 -8.96 -15.64
C LEU A 224 -2.70 -8.95 -17.15
N PRO A 225 -2.93 -7.82 -17.84
CA PRO A 225 -2.41 -7.63 -19.19
C PRO A 225 -0.90 -7.87 -19.23
N PRO A 226 -0.32 -8.43 -20.32
CA PRO A 226 1.10 -8.78 -20.36
C PRO A 226 2.05 -7.65 -19.96
N ALA A 227 1.83 -6.44 -20.45
CA ALA A 227 2.63 -5.26 -20.08
C ALA A 227 2.57 -4.97 -18.57
N VAL A 228 1.38 -5.08 -17.98
CA VAL A 228 1.16 -4.84 -16.55
C VAL A 228 1.78 -5.95 -15.71
N LYS A 229 1.64 -7.21 -16.13
CA LYS A 229 2.29 -8.35 -15.49
C LYS A 229 3.80 -8.16 -15.42
N HIS A 230 4.44 -7.82 -16.54
CA HIS A 230 5.88 -7.58 -16.57
C HIS A 230 6.28 -6.47 -15.60
N ALA A 231 5.62 -5.31 -15.67
CA ALA A 231 5.91 -4.19 -14.77
C ALA A 231 5.68 -4.54 -13.29
N PHE A 232 4.67 -5.36 -12.99
CA PHE A 232 4.33 -5.80 -11.63
C PHE A 232 5.41 -6.74 -11.08
N GLN A 233 5.79 -7.77 -11.85
CA GLN A 233 6.84 -8.71 -11.48
C GLN A 233 8.23 -8.06 -11.41
N ASP A 234 8.48 -7.01 -12.21
CA ASP A 234 9.70 -6.19 -12.15
C ASP A 234 9.65 -5.11 -11.05
N TYR A 235 8.60 -5.13 -10.22
CA TYR A 235 8.41 -4.24 -9.08
C TYR A 235 8.39 -2.74 -9.47
N GLN A 236 8.00 -2.44 -10.71
CA GLN A 236 7.86 -1.07 -11.23
C GLN A 236 6.48 -0.48 -10.99
N VAL A 237 5.52 -1.33 -10.67
CA VAL A 237 4.16 -0.99 -10.23
C VAL A 237 3.82 -1.86 -9.03
N THR A 238 2.88 -1.43 -8.21
CA THR A 238 2.35 -2.24 -7.11
C THR A 238 0.86 -2.01 -6.98
N ILE A 239 0.19 -2.81 -6.17
CA ILE A 239 -1.14 -2.49 -5.68
C ILE A 239 -1.04 -2.17 -4.19
N ILE A 240 -1.87 -1.25 -3.75
CA ILE A 240 -2.06 -0.92 -2.34
C ILE A 240 -3.53 -1.11 -2.02
N PRO A 241 -3.89 -1.49 -0.79
CA PRO A 241 -5.28 -1.45 -0.39
C PRO A 241 -5.87 -0.04 -0.52
N ASP A 242 -7.12 0.03 -0.95
CA ASP A 242 -7.86 1.27 -1.09
C ASP A 242 -8.23 1.78 0.31
N PRO A 243 -7.84 3.02 0.70
CA PRO A 243 -8.20 3.57 2.01
C PRO A 243 -9.72 3.74 2.21
N VAL A 244 -10.53 3.64 1.14
CA VAL A 244 -11.99 3.64 1.23
C VAL A 244 -12.49 2.19 1.31
N ALA A 245 -13.04 1.85 2.48
CA ALA A 245 -13.44 0.51 2.89
C ALA A 245 -14.54 -0.12 2.01
N ALA A 246 -14.14 -1.06 1.17
CA ALA A 246 -14.99 -2.23 0.93
C ALA A 246 -14.41 -3.40 1.74
N ARG A 247 -15.26 -4.11 2.49
CA ARG A 247 -14.97 -5.49 2.88
C ARG A 247 -15.80 -6.38 1.95
N PRO A 248 -15.16 -7.24 1.13
CA PRO A 248 -13.73 -7.54 1.08
C PRO A 248 -12.86 -6.41 0.48
N HIS A 249 -11.60 -6.31 0.93
CA HIS A 249 -10.66 -5.22 0.60
C HIS A 249 -10.59 -4.93 -0.91
N ASN A 250 -10.73 -3.66 -1.26
CA ASN A 250 -10.41 -3.16 -2.59
C ASN A 250 -8.93 -2.74 -2.63
N TYR A 251 -8.35 -2.73 -3.83
CA TYR A 251 -6.95 -2.35 -4.03
C TYR A 251 -6.85 -1.31 -5.13
N LYS A 252 -5.98 -0.32 -4.97
CA LYS A 252 -5.61 0.67 -5.99
C LYS A 252 -4.29 0.29 -6.65
N PHE A 253 -4.26 0.41 -7.97
CA PHE A 253 -3.05 0.21 -8.75
C PHE A 253 -2.16 1.47 -8.63
N VAL A 254 -0.86 1.30 -8.44
CA VAL A 254 0.09 2.40 -8.26
C VAL A 254 1.31 2.19 -9.14
N VAL A 255 1.59 3.17 -10.00
CA VAL A 255 2.78 3.20 -10.83
C VAL A 255 3.94 3.80 -10.03
N LEU A 256 4.98 3.00 -9.81
CA LEU A 256 6.18 3.42 -9.11
C LEU A 256 7.30 3.83 -10.07
N ASP A 257 7.29 3.46 -11.34
CA ASP A 257 8.26 3.95 -12.33
C ASP A 257 7.58 4.94 -13.30
N PRO A 258 7.85 6.26 -13.21
CA PRO A 258 7.18 7.27 -14.03
C PRO A 258 7.40 7.09 -15.53
N LYS A 259 8.49 6.40 -15.93
CA LYS A 259 8.76 6.10 -17.33
C LYS A 259 7.66 5.23 -17.94
N LEU A 260 6.96 4.45 -17.12
CA LEU A 260 5.86 3.59 -17.57
C LEU A 260 4.60 4.39 -17.87
N LEU A 261 4.35 5.55 -17.26
CA LEU A 261 3.06 6.25 -17.32
C LEU A 261 2.56 6.46 -18.77
N ARG A 262 3.47 6.75 -19.71
CA ARG A 262 3.13 6.98 -21.12
C ARG A 262 3.03 5.70 -21.96
N LEU A 263 3.43 4.56 -21.41
CA LEU A 263 3.41 3.29 -22.13
C LEU A 263 1.99 2.72 -22.17
N ARG A 264 1.69 2.03 -23.26
CA ARG A 264 0.41 1.35 -23.49
C ARG A 264 0.34 0.09 -22.63
N VAL A 265 -0.78 -0.09 -21.94
CA VAL A 265 -1.16 -1.34 -21.28
C VAL A 265 -1.85 -2.26 -22.28
N ASN A 266 -2.76 -1.68 -23.07
CA ASN A 266 -3.45 -2.31 -24.19
C ASN A 266 -3.80 -1.25 -25.26
N ALA A 267 -4.64 -1.60 -26.22
CA ALA A 267 -5.05 -0.68 -27.30
C ALA A 267 -5.79 0.58 -26.79
N GLU A 268 -6.44 0.50 -25.64
CA GLU A 268 -7.37 1.52 -25.14
C GLU A 268 -6.78 2.36 -24.01
N MET A 269 -5.85 1.81 -23.22
CA MET A 269 -5.36 2.45 -22.01
C MET A 269 -3.83 2.44 -21.87
N THR A 270 -3.34 3.41 -21.12
CA THR A 270 -1.94 3.56 -20.71
C THR A 270 -1.77 3.25 -19.21
N PHE A 271 -0.53 3.14 -18.75
CA PHE A 271 -0.25 3.03 -17.32
C PHE A 271 -0.69 4.27 -16.54
N ASN A 272 -0.72 5.45 -17.18
CA ASN A 272 -1.25 6.66 -16.54
C ASN A 272 -2.74 6.51 -16.20
N ASP A 273 -3.51 5.89 -17.09
CA ASP A 273 -4.95 5.64 -16.89
C ASP A 273 -5.21 4.57 -15.81
N LEU A 274 -4.27 3.65 -15.61
CA LEU A 274 -4.31 2.67 -14.51
C LEU A 274 -3.85 3.25 -13.17
N ASN A 275 -2.98 4.26 -13.16
CA ASN A 275 -2.39 4.76 -11.92
C ASN A 275 -3.44 5.42 -11.03
N GLY A 276 -3.58 4.91 -9.80
CA GLY A 276 -4.60 5.33 -8.83
C GLY A 276 -5.97 4.66 -9.02
N ARG A 277 -6.17 3.88 -10.09
CA ARG A 277 -7.43 3.20 -10.38
C ARG A 277 -7.65 2.03 -9.42
N THR A 278 -8.85 1.92 -8.86
CA THR A 278 -9.26 0.77 -8.06
C THR A 278 -9.42 -0.47 -8.95
N LEU A 279 -8.86 -1.60 -8.51
CA LEU A 279 -8.99 -2.90 -9.13
C LEU A 279 -10.45 -3.35 -9.10
N ILE A 280 -10.90 -3.93 -10.20
CA ILE A 280 -12.27 -4.36 -10.40
C ILE A 280 -12.29 -5.87 -10.31
N PHE A 281 -12.65 -6.44 -9.16
CA PHE A 281 -12.76 -7.90 -9.01
C PHE A 281 -14.02 -8.44 -9.67
N LYS A 282 -14.01 -9.75 -10.00
CA LYS A 282 -15.12 -10.42 -10.66
C LYS A 282 -16.41 -10.26 -9.83
N PRO A 283 -17.52 -9.77 -10.40
CA PRO A 283 -18.79 -9.67 -9.69
C PRO A 283 -19.21 -11.03 -9.12
N GLY A 284 -19.72 -11.04 -7.89
CA GLY A 284 -20.09 -12.28 -7.19
C GLY A 284 -18.91 -13.11 -6.66
N CYS A 285 -17.66 -12.69 -6.88
CA CYS A 285 -16.48 -13.36 -6.32
C CYS A 285 -15.95 -12.59 -5.09
N SER A 286 -15.94 -13.25 -3.93
CA SER A 286 -15.39 -12.71 -2.68
C SER A 286 -13.87 -12.87 -2.58
N LEU A 287 -13.24 -13.70 -3.42
CA LEU A 287 -11.81 -13.94 -3.34
C LEU A 287 -11.04 -12.64 -3.56
N ARG A 288 -10.08 -12.37 -2.69
CA ARG A 288 -9.10 -11.30 -2.81
C ARG A 288 -7.70 -11.86 -2.65
N PRO A 289 -6.69 -11.18 -3.23
CA PRO A 289 -5.30 -11.45 -2.91
C PRO A 289 -5.06 -11.50 -1.40
N ASN A 290 -4.16 -12.37 -0.96
CA ASN A 290 -3.79 -12.42 0.43
C ASN A 290 -3.12 -11.09 0.83
N PRO A 291 -3.61 -10.38 1.87
CA PRO A 291 -3.04 -9.09 2.27
C PRO A 291 -1.55 -9.15 2.60
N GLN A 292 -1.06 -10.26 3.15
CA GLN A 292 0.35 -10.39 3.50
C GLN A 292 1.25 -10.46 2.27
N PHE A 293 0.83 -11.16 1.22
CA PHE A 293 1.54 -11.16 -0.07
C PHE A 293 1.56 -9.77 -0.70
N ILE A 294 0.44 -9.04 -0.64
CA ILE A 294 0.38 -7.65 -1.12
C ILE A 294 1.35 -6.75 -0.37
N ARG A 295 1.35 -6.84 0.97
CA ARG A 295 2.25 -6.07 1.84
C ARG A 295 3.72 -6.35 1.52
N PHE A 296 4.08 -7.62 1.35
CA PHE A 296 5.42 -8.02 0.90
C PHE A 296 5.77 -7.38 -0.44
N HIS A 297 4.93 -7.58 -1.45
CA HIS A 297 5.17 -7.08 -2.80
C HIS A 297 5.35 -5.56 -2.82
N CYS A 298 4.45 -4.85 -2.13
CA CYS A 298 4.47 -3.41 -1.97
C CYS A 298 5.79 -2.93 -1.33
N ALA A 299 6.20 -3.52 -0.22
CA ALA A 299 7.44 -3.18 0.47
C ALA A 299 8.67 -3.36 -0.43
N VAL A 300 8.74 -4.47 -1.17
CA VAL A 300 9.84 -4.71 -2.13
C VAL A 300 9.79 -3.70 -3.27
N ALA A 301 8.60 -3.41 -3.82
CA ALA A 301 8.45 -2.51 -4.94
C ALA A 301 8.83 -1.07 -4.61
N VAL A 302 8.40 -0.56 -3.46
CA VAL A 302 8.80 0.76 -2.98
C VAL A 302 10.31 0.82 -2.79
N ARG A 303 10.91 -0.20 -2.15
CA ARG A 303 12.37 -0.28 -1.97
C ARG A 303 13.12 -0.25 -3.29
N MET A 304 12.64 -0.98 -4.30
CA MET A 304 13.26 -1.02 -5.63
C MET A 304 13.13 0.31 -6.37
N ALA A 305 11.96 0.95 -6.30
CA ALA A 305 11.73 2.27 -6.89
C ALA A 305 12.63 3.34 -6.27
N MET A 306 12.82 3.30 -4.94
CA MET A 306 13.72 4.21 -4.24
C MET A 306 15.17 4.04 -4.67
N ARG A 307 15.66 2.79 -4.80
CA ARG A 307 17.01 2.51 -5.29
C ARG A 307 17.24 3.09 -6.69
N LYS A 308 16.29 2.89 -7.60
CA LYS A 308 16.36 3.41 -8.98
C LYS A 308 16.35 4.94 -9.04
N CYS A 309 15.67 5.61 -8.10
CA CYS A 309 15.69 7.07 -8.00
C CYS A 309 16.99 7.66 -7.42
N GLY A 310 18.00 6.82 -7.11
CA GLY A 310 19.29 7.26 -6.57
C GLY A 310 19.28 7.53 -5.06
N LEU A 311 18.19 7.21 -4.35
CA LEU A 311 18.12 7.31 -2.89
C LEU A 311 18.98 6.26 -2.16
N SER A 312 19.57 5.30 -2.88
CA SER A 312 20.34 4.20 -2.28
C SER A 312 21.58 4.64 -1.50
N ASN A 313 22.16 5.81 -1.82
CA ASN A 313 23.38 6.33 -1.16
C ASN A 313 23.07 7.34 -0.05
N GLU A 314 21.84 7.84 0.02
CA GLU A 314 21.34 8.78 1.04
C GLU A 314 20.37 8.08 2.00
N MET A 315 20.30 6.74 1.97
CA MET A 315 19.39 6.00 2.82
C MET A 315 20.04 5.62 4.15
N PRO A 316 19.47 6.04 5.29
CA PRO A 316 19.65 5.39 6.58
C PRO A 316 19.48 3.87 6.48
N ASN A 317 20.27 3.11 7.22
CA ASN A 317 20.05 1.68 7.39
C ASN A 317 18.70 1.36 8.10
N GLY A 318 17.96 2.39 8.56
CA GLY A 318 16.68 2.34 9.28
C GLY A 318 15.47 1.83 8.49
N VAL A 319 15.23 2.29 7.25
CA VAL A 319 14.07 1.83 6.44
C VAL A 319 14.15 0.31 6.15
N PRO A 320 15.33 -0.26 5.79
CA PRO A 320 15.54 -1.70 5.79
C PRO A 320 15.44 -2.37 7.17
N SER A 321 15.67 -1.64 8.26
CA SER A 321 15.70 -2.17 9.63
C SER A 321 14.34 -2.23 10.31
N GLU A 322 13.35 -1.45 9.84
CA GLU A 322 11.95 -1.46 10.28
C GLU A 322 11.07 -2.37 9.42
N LEU A 323 11.25 -2.37 8.09
CA LEU A 323 10.83 -3.52 7.28
C LEU A 323 11.51 -4.78 7.82
N GLY A 324 12.81 -4.70 8.10
CA GLY A 324 13.59 -5.70 8.83
C GLY A 324 13.12 -5.96 10.26
N GLY A 325 12.35 -5.07 10.88
CA GLY A 325 11.74 -5.19 12.20
C GLY A 325 10.52 -6.09 12.13
N ALA A 326 9.67 -5.84 11.13
CA ALA A 326 8.61 -6.75 10.73
C ALA A 326 9.13 -8.13 10.27
N TRP A 327 10.36 -8.21 9.74
CA TRP A 327 11.04 -9.49 9.46
C TRP A 327 11.84 -10.06 10.67
N LYS A 328 11.99 -9.32 11.79
CA LYS A 328 12.77 -9.74 12.99
C LYS A 328 11.88 -10.39 14.04
N ASP A 329 10.63 -9.98 14.12
CA ASP A 329 9.61 -10.52 14.99
C ASP A 329 8.44 -10.96 14.11
N LEU A 330 8.18 -12.27 14.08
CA LEU A 330 7.14 -12.91 13.27
C LEU A 330 5.72 -12.44 13.64
N THR A 331 5.58 -11.64 14.70
CA THR A 331 4.32 -11.01 15.15
C THR A 331 4.19 -9.53 14.75
N THR A 332 5.27 -8.90 14.24
CA THR A 332 5.25 -7.49 13.84
C THR A 332 4.79 -7.37 12.39
N PHE A 333 3.49 -7.18 12.21
CA PHE A 333 2.89 -6.96 10.89
C PHE A 333 3.30 -5.60 10.32
N ILE A 334 3.69 -5.55 9.04
CA ILE A 334 3.76 -4.26 8.33
C ILE A 334 2.31 -3.77 8.19
N GLU A 335 1.97 -2.77 8.99
CA GLU A 335 0.63 -2.21 8.97
C GLU A 335 0.32 -1.53 7.63
N GLU A 336 -0.95 -1.60 7.26
CA GLU A 336 -1.44 -1.20 5.97
C GLU A 336 -1.23 0.29 5.69
N ASP A 337 -1.55 1.13 6.66
CA ASP A 337 -1.39 2.58 6.58
C ASP A 337 0.06 3.01 6.57
N LEU A 338 0.94 2.21 7.17
CA LEU A 338 2.35 2.46 7.10
C LEU A 338 2.81 2.38 5.64
N LEU A 339 2.39 1.35 4.90
CA LEU A 339 2.69 1.22 3.47
C LEU A 339 2.04 2.31 2.62
N VAL A 340 0.79 2.66 2.89
CA VAL A 340 0.08 3.73 2.17
C VAL A 340 0.80 5.07 2.40
N GLY A 341 1.08 5.42 3.66
CA GLY A 341 1.79 6.65 4.03
C GLY A 341 3.21 6.70 3.45
N PHE A 342 3.92 5.57 3.41
CA PHE A 342 5.23 5.48 2.75
C PHE A 342 5.15 5.75 1.25
N ILE A 343 4.15 5.19 0.57
CA ILE A 343 3.96 5.40 -0.87
C ILE A 343 3.60 6.85 -1.17
N GLU A 344 2.73 7.45 -0.36
CA GLU A 344 2.34 8.85 -0.50
C GLU A 344 3.53 9.79 -0.27
N ALA A 345 4.34 9.53 0.76
CA ALA A 345 5.58 10.26 1.02
C ALA A 345 6.58 10.12 -0.14
N PHE A 346 6.76 8.89 -0.64
CA PHE A 346 7.64 8.62 -1.77
C PHE A 346 7.23 9.37 -3.04
N LYS A 347 5.93 9.35 -3.39
CA LYS A 347 5.39 10.10 -4.52
C LYS A 347 5.64 11.60 -4.38
N THR A 348 5.33 12.15 -3.21
CA THR A 348 5.53 13.58 -2.91
C THR A 348 7.01 13.98 -3.08
N TYR A 349 7.94 13.21 -2.50
CA TYR A 349 9.36 13.49 -2.59
C TYR A 349 9.86 13.44 -4.04
N ARG A 350 9.43 12.43 -4.80
CA ARG A 350 9.79 12.32 -6.22
C ARG A 350 9.35 13.57 -6.99
N GLU A 351 8.11 14.00 -6.83
CA GLU A 351 7.59 15.18 -7.53
C GLU A 351 8.42 16.42 -7.20
N VAL A 352 8.79 16.62 -5.93
CA VAL A 352 9.67 17.72 -5.51
C VAL A 352 11.05 17.60 -6.17
N ARG A 353 11.65 16.41 -6.19
CA ARG A 353 12.96 16.17 -6.81
C ARG A 353 12.94 16.42 -8.31
N GLU A 354 11.90 15.95 -9.01
CA GLU A 354 11.72 16.17 -10.44
C GLU A 354 11.53 17.64 -10.77
N LYS A 355 10.73 18.37 -9.98
CA LYS A 355 10.59 19.84 -10.09
C LYS A 355 11.94 20.54 -9.88
N ASN A 356 12.72 20.13 -8.88
CA ASN A 356 14.04 20.70 -8.61
C ASN A 356 15.06 20.39 -9.73
N LEU A 357 15.04 19.19 -10.30
CA LEU A 357 15.86 18.83 -11.46
C LEU A 357 15.48 19.63 -12.70
N ALA A 358 14.19 19.77 -12.98
CA ALA A 358 13.68 20.58 -14.09
C ALA A 358 14.06 22.06 -13.92
N ALA A 359 13.93 22.62 -12.72
CA ALA A 359 14.33 23.99 -12.40
C ALA A 359 15.84 24.21 -12.59
N ARG A 360 16.68 23.23 -12.17
CA ARG A 360 18.14 23.29 -12.39
C ARG A 360 18.51 23.20 -13.86
N GLN A 361 17.81 22.39 -14.66
CA GLN A 361 18.03 22.31 -16.11
C GLN A 361 17.61 23.59 -16.84
N LEU A 362 16.49 24.21 -16.43
CA LEU A 362 16.06 25.53 -16.92
C LEU A 362 17.08 26.63 -16.57
N ALA A 363 17.60 26.63 -15.33
CA ALA A 363 18.65 27.56 -14.92
C ALA A 363 19.94 27.37 -15.72
N ALA A 364 20.36 26.12 -15.96
CA ALA A 364 21.54 25.80 -16.77
C ALA A 364 21.37 26.23 -18.24
N ASN A 365 20.17 26.06 -18.82
CA ASN A 365 19.87 26.46 -20.20
C ASN A 365 19.74 27.98 -20.37
N ASN A 366 19.35 28.71 -19.32
CA ASN A 366 19.28 30.18 -19.33
C ASN A 366 20.64 30.84 -19.04
N THR A 367 21.67 30.06 -18.67
CA THR A 367 23.04 30.57 -18.48
C THR A 367 23.83 30.45 -19.79
N VAL A 368 23.34 31.08 -20.86
CA VAL A 368 24.16 31.31 -22.06
C VAL A 368 25.15 32.42 -21.72
N VAL A 369 26.40 32.03 -21.48
CA VAL A 369 27.54 32.91 -21.23
C VAL A 369 27.60 34.00 -22.32
N PRO A 370 27.65 35.30 -21.98
CA PRO A 370 27.87 36.33 -22.99
C PRO A 370 29.25 36.09 -23.60
N LYS A 371 29.29 35.83 -24.91
CA LYS A 371 30.52 35.79 -25.72
C LYS A 371 31.33 37.04 -25.38
N LYS A 372 32.44 36.88 -24.66
CA LYS A 372 33.45 37.93 -24.52
C LYS A 372 33.84 38.34 -25.94
N ARG A 373 33.44 39.54 -26.36
CA ARG A 373 34.08 40.23 -27.47
C ARG A 373 35.52 40.47 -27.03
N SER A 374 36.46 39.79 -27.69
CA SER A 374 37.89 40.07 -27.57
C SER A 374 38.14 41.51 -27.98
N PHE A 375 38.73 42.28 -27.07
CA PHE A 375 39.43 43.52 -27.38
C PHE A 375 40.93 43.19 -27.57
N GLY A 376 41.54 43.77 -28.61
CA GLY A 376 42.98 43.75 -28.94
C GLY A 376 43.33 42.72 -30.01
N GLU A 377 43.97 43.05 -31.13
CA GLU A 377 44.62 44.27 -31.67
C GLU A 377 44.45 44.30 -33.19
#